data_AF-A0A917ZUA3-F1
#
_entry.id   AF-A0A917ZUA3-F1
#
_cell.length_a   1.000
_cell.length_b   1.000
_cell.length_c   1.000
_cell.angle_alpha   90.00
_cell.angle_beta   90.00
_cell.angle_gamma   90.00
#
_symmetry.space_group_name_H-M   'P 1'
#
loop_
_entity.id
_entity.type
_entity.pdbx_description
1 polymer ?
#
loop_
_entity_poly.entity_id
_entity_poly.type
_entity_poly.pdbx_seq_one_letter_code
_entity_poly.pdbx_strand_id
1 'polypeptide(L)'
;MNCSDYRTALSCRLDGEPLPEGIDERSLEEHLAQCPRCREWERRAKRLREETQERAAGDHIPQAPDPEVVRRILKALQSEEPEQPEQPEQ
;
A
#
# COMPACT_ATOMS: atom_id res chain seq x y z
N MET A 1 -14.57 9.53 13.39
CA MET A 1 -13.26 9.14 12.86
C MET A 1 -12.41 10.37 12.58
N ASN A 2 -11.10 10.24 12.73
CA ASN A 2 -10.18 11.34 12.53
C ASN A 2 -9.81 11.47 11.05
N CYS A 3 -9.45 12.68 10.60
CA CYS A 3 -8.97 12.88 9.22
C CYS A 3 -7.76 11.99 8.87
N SER A 4 -7.01 11.51 9.87
CA SER A 4 -5.91 10.57 9.65
C SER A 4 -6.41 9.24 9.10
N ASP A 5 -7.46 8.67 9.68
CA ASP A 5 -8.01 7.36 9.29
C ASP A 5 -8.53 7.41 7.85
N TYR A 6 -9.22 8.50 7.49
CA TYR A 6 -9.68 8.71 6.11
C TYR A 6 -8.53 8.94 5.12
N ARG A 7 -7.40 9.53 5.54
CA ARG A 7 -6.22 9.63 4.66
C ARG A 7 -5.57 8.27 4.43
N THR A 8 -5.56 7.41 5.45
CA THR A 8 -5.13 6.01 5.28
C THR A 8 -6.05 5.30 4.28
N ALA A 9 -7.37 5.40 4.46
CA ALA A 9 -8.34 4.82 3.52
C ALA A 9 -8.17 5.35 2.08
N LEU A 10 -7.93 6.65 1.92
CA LEU A 10 -7.63 7.23 0.60
C LEU A 10 -6.32 6.70 0.01
N SER A 11 -5.28 6.46 0.82
CA SER A 11 -4.04 5.85 0.36
C SER A 11 -4.30 4.45 -0.17
N CYS A 12 -4.96 3.59 0.63
CA CYS A 12 -5.32 2.24 0.22
C CYS A 12 -6.08 2.25 -1.11
N ARG A 13 -7.07 3.15 -1.26
CA ARG A 13 -7.81 3.30 -2.52
C ARG A 13 -6.94 3.70 -3.72
N LEU A 14 -5.94 4.56 -3.53
CA LEU A 14 -5.01 4.95 -4.60
C LEU A 14 -4.07 3.80 -4.99
N ASP A 15 -3.72 2.96 -4.02
CA ASP A 15 -2.84 1.81 -4.21
C ASP A 15 -3.59 0.56 -4.69
N GLY A 16 -4.93 0.60 -4.70
CA GLY A 16 -5.79 -0.53 -5.09
C GLY A 16 -5.95 -1.57 -3.99
N GLU A 17 -5.63 -1.21 -2.75
CA GLU A 17 -5.74 -2.04 -1.57
C GLU A 17 -7.15 -1.97 -0.94
N PRO A 18 -7.55 -3.00 -0.17
CA PRO A 18 -8.80 -2.94 0.58
C PRO A 18 -8.82 -1.79 1.59
N LEU A 19 -10.00 -1.22 1.82
CA LEU A 19 -10.15 -0.17 2.83
C LEU A 19 -9.92 -0.73 4.25
N PRO A 20 -9.40 0.10 5.17
CA PRO A 20 -9.26 -0.27 6.57
C PRO A 20 -10.59 -0.69 7.20
N GLU A 21 -10.53 -1.59 8.18
CA GLU A 21 -11.72 -1.99 8.93
C GLU A 21 -12.48 -0.79 9.52
N GLY A 22 -13.81 -0.81 9.39
CA GLY A 22 -14.68 0.25 9.89
C GLY A 22 -14.79 1.48 8.97
N ILE A 23 -14.08 1.51 7.84
CA ILE A 23 -14.26 2.52 6.79
C ILE A 23 -14.72 1.83 5.51
N ASP A 24 -15.89 2.22 5.03
CA ASP A 24 -16.41 1.81 3.73
C ASP A 24 -16.37 2.97 2.73
N GLU A 25 -16.61 2.66 1.44
CA GLU A 25 -16.62 3.68 0.39
C GLU A 25 -17.65 4.78 0.65
N ARG A 26 -18.81 4.45 1.23
CA ARG A 26 -19.86 5.44 1.50
C ARG A 26 -19.39 6.47 2.53
N SER A 27 -18.91 6.01 3.67
CA SER A 27 -18.41 6.87 4.76
C SER A 27 -17.18 7.67 4.34
N LEU A 28 -16.35 7.12 3.45
CA LEU A 28 -15.24 7.83 2.82
C LEU A 28 -15.73 8.98 1.93
N GLU A 29 -16.70 8.73 1.05
CA GLU A 29 -17.31 9.77 0.20
C GLU A 29 -18.06 10.84 1.02
N GLU A 30 -18.79 10.44 2.06
CA GLU A 30 -19.44 11.37 3.00
C GLU A 30 -18.41 12.27 3.70
N HIS A 31 -17.26 11.72 4.08
CA HIS A 31 -16.17 12.50 4.64
C HIS A 31 -15.58 13.47 3.62
N LEU A 32 -15.35 13.01 2.38
CA LEU A 32 -14.84 13.85 1.30
C LEU A 32 -15.81 14.98 0.95
N ALA A 33 -17.12 14.79 1.03
CA ALA A 33 -18.11 15.85 0.84
C ALA A 33 -17.97 16.97 1.87
N GLN A 34 -17.65 16.61 3.12
CA GLN A 34 -17.64 17.54 4.26
C GLN A 34 -16.25 18.14 4.55
N CYS A 35 -15.15 17.46 4.20
CA CYS A 35 -13.80 17.85 4.59
C CYS A 35 -12.95 18.39 3.41
N PRO A 36 -12.79 19.72 3.27
CA PRO A 36 -11.97 20.30 2.20
C PRO A 36 -10.48 19.93 2.29
N ARG A 37 -9.95 19.75 3.51
CA ARG A 37 -8.53 19.37 3.70
C ARG A 37 -8.23 17.97 3.18
N CYS A 38 -9.17 17.03 3.32
CA CYS A 38 -9.01 15.67 2.81
C CYS A 38 -9.21 15.61 1.29
N ARG A 39 -10.12 16.41 0.72
CA ARG A 39 -10.20 16.58 -0.75
C ARG A 39 -8.91 17.15 -1.35
N GLU A 40 -8.31 18.14 -0.68
CA GLU A 40 -7.04 18.70 -1.12
C GLU A 40 -5.90 17.69 -1.00
N TRP A 41 -5.85 16.95 0.10
CA TRP A 41 -4.88 15.88 0.29
C TRP A 41 -5.00 14.82 -0.82
N GLU A 42 -6.21 14.36 -1.15
CA GLU A 42 -6.44 13.37 -2.20
C GLU A 42 -5.90 13.85 -3.55
N ARG A 43 -6.19 15.10 -3.93
CA ARG A 43 -5.68 15.68 -5.20
C ARG A 43 -4.15 15.71 -5.24
N ARG A 44 -3.48 16.02 -4.13
CA ARG A 44 -2.02 16.02 -4.06
C ARG A 44 -1.45 14.61 -4.12
N ALA A 45 -2.06 13.66 -3.41
CA ALA A 45 -1.65 12.27 -3.42
C ALA A 45 -1.78 11.64 -4.82
N LYS A 46 -2.89 11.89 -5.53
CA LYS A 46 -3.09 11.49 -6.93
C LYS A 46 -1.98 12.00 -7.84
N ARG A 47 -1.71 13.32 -7.78
CA ARG A 47 -0.64 13.95 -8.57
C ARG A 47 0.72 13.32 -8.29
N LEU A 48 1.08 13.13 -7.02
CA LEU A 48 2.37 12.54 -6.66
C LEU A 48 2.51 11.10 -7.17
N ARG A 49 1.43 10.33 -7.11
CA ARG A 49 1.38 8.96 -7.65
C ARG A 49 1.59 8.95 -9.15
N GLU A 50 0.88 9.82 -9.89
CA GLU A 50 1.03 9.98 -11.34
C GLU A 50 2.48 10.37 -11.70
N GLU A 51 3.04 11.40 -11.06
CA GLU A 51 4.42 11.84 -11.30
C GLU A 51 5.45 10.74 -10.99
N THR A 52 5.21 9.93 -9.96
CA THR A 52 6.08 8.79 -9.61
C THR A 52 5.98 7.69 -10.66
N GLN A 53 4.78 7.40 -11.15
CA GLN A 53 4.55 6.41 -12.21
C GLN A 53 5.14 6.86 -13.55
N GLU A 54 5.00 8.14 -13.91
CA GLU A 54 5.61 8.70 -15.11
C GLU A 54 7.14 8.64 -15.04
N ARG A 55 7.74 8.97 -13.90
CA ARG A 55 9.18 8.77 -13.68
C ARG A 55 9.58 7.31 -13.80
N ALA A 56 8.76 6.42 -13.27
CA ALA A 56 8.89 4.97 -13.40
C ALA A 56 8.44 4.42 -14.77
N ALA A 57 8.08 5.27 -15.73
CA ALA A 57 7.73 4.88 -17.09
C ALA A 57 8.56 5.61 -18.18
N GLY A 58 9.25 6.70 -17.84
CA GLY A 58 10.17 7.41 -18.72
C GLY A 58 11.38 6.55 -19.13
N ASP A 59 12.30 7.11 -19.93
CA ASP A 59 13.46 6.42 -20.58
C ASP A 59 14.39 5.55 -19.70
N HIS A 60 14.18 5.49 -18.39
CA HIS A 60 14.70 4.38 -17.60
C HIS A 60 14.03 3.07 -18.07
N ILE A 61 14.74 2.25 -18.85
CA ILE A 61 14.34 0.86 -18.99
C ILE A 61 14.42 0.29 -17.56
N PRO A 62 13.33 -0.25 -16.96
CA PRO A 62 13.44 -0.91 -15.68
C PRO A 62 14.47 -2.01 -15.86
N GLN A 63 15.65 -1.87 -15.27
CA GLN A 63 16.59 -2.97 -15.27
C GLN A 63 15.88 -4.10 -14.55
N ALA A 64 15.71 -5.23 -15.24
CA ALA A 64 15.25 -6.43 -14.59
C ALA A 64 16.09 -6.61 -13.32
N PRO A 65 15.46 -6.86 -12.16
CA PRO A 65 16.20 -7.03 -10.93
C PRO A 65 17.22 -8.15 -11.13
N ASP A 66 18.41 -8.00 -10.56
CA ASP A 66 19.45 -9.02 -10.65
C ASP A 66 18.86 -10.37 -10.20
N PRO A 67 18.83 -11.38 -11.08
CA PRO A 67 18.18 -12.65 -10.78
C PRO A 67 18.78 -13.35 -9.57
N GLU A 68 20.06 -13.10 -9.24
CA GLU A 68 20.70 -13.69 -8.07
C GLU A 68 20.25 -13.00 -6.77
N VAL A 69 20.02 -11.68 -6.83
CA VAL A 69 19.41 -10.94 -5.72
C VAL A 69 17.98 -11.44 -5.49
N VAL A 70 17.20 -11.61 -6.55
CA VAL A 70 15.83 -12.16 -6.48
C VAL A 70 15.85 -13.56 -5.85
N ARG A 71 16.71 -14.46 -6.33
CA ARG A 71 16.86 -15.81 -5.79
C ARG A 71 17.22 -15.82 -4.31
N ARG A 72 18.14 -14.95 -3.89
CA ARG A 72 18.55 -14.83 -2.49
C ARG A 72 17.39 -14.39 -1.60
N ILE A 73 16.58 -13.42 -2.04
CA ILE A 73 15.40 -12.95 -1.31
C ILE A 73 14.35 -14.07 -1.21
N LEU A 74 14.05 -14.74 -2.32
CA LEU A 74 13.08 -15.85 -2.34
C LEU A 74 13.51 -16.99 -1.40
N LYS A 75 14.81 -17.32 -1.38
CA LYS A 75 15.37 -18.31 -0.46
C LYS A 75 15.22 -17.88 1.00
N ALA A 76 15.46 -16.61 1.31
CA ALA A 76 15.31 -16.09 2.66
C ALA A 76 13.85 -16.20 3.13
N LEU A 77 12.89 -15.74 2.33
CA LEU A 77 11.46 -15.81 2.67
C LEU A 77 10.94 -17.25 2.85
N GLN A 78 11.50 -18.22 2.11
CA GLN A 78 11.17 -19.64 2.27
C GLN A 78 11.83 -20.27 3.50
N SER A 79 12.94 -19.70 3.97
CA SER A 79 13.64 -20.19 5.17
C SER A 79 13.04 -19.63 6.46
N GLU A 80 12.19 -18.61 6.36
CA GLU A 80 11.38 -18.04 7.45
C GLU A 80 10.04 -18.79 7.63
N GLU A 81 9.97 -20.08 7.27
CA GLU A 81 8.89 -20.93 7.77
C GLU A 81 9.07 -21.04 9.30
N PRO A 82 8.07 -20.63 10.11
CA PRO A 82 8.20 -20.70 11.55
C PRO A 82 8.35 -22.17 11.93
N GLU A 83 9.49 -22.51 12.54
CA GLU A 83 9.67 -23.73 13.33
C GLU A 83 8.50 -23.78 14.31
N GLN A 84 7.47 -24.58 14.00
CA GLN A 84 6.34 -24.76 14.91
C GLN A 84 6.94 -25.39 16.16
N PRO A 85 6.80 -24.76 17.36
CA PRO A 85 7.35 -25.36 18.56
C PRO A 85 6.64 -26.71 18.75
N GLU A 86 7.40 -27.79 18.65
CA GLU A 86 6.97 -29.14 19.03
C GLU A 86 6.43 -29.05 20.46
N GLN A 87 5.10 -29.12 20.59
CA GLN A 87 4.48 -29.20 21.91
C GLN A 87 4.80 -30.59 22.46
N PRO A 88 5.44 -30.72 23.63
CA PRO A 88 5.70 -32.03 24.21
C PRO A 88 4.35 -32.69 24.54
N GLU A 89 4.13 -33.86 23.94
CA GLU A 89 3.05 -34.76 24.35
C GLU A 89 3.28 -35.20 25.80
N GLN A 90 2.28 -34.87 26.62
CA GLN A 90 1.91 -35.29 27.98
C GLN A 90 2.84 -36.20 28.80
#